data_AF-A0AAZ3PQW3-F1
#
_entry.id   AF-A0AAZ3PQW3-F1
#
_cell.length_a   1.000
_cell.length_b   1.000
_cell.length_c   1.000
_cell.angle_alpha   90.00
_cell.angle_beta   90.00
_cell.angle_gamma   90.00
#
_symmetry.space_group_name_H-M   'P 1'
#
loop_
_entity.id
_entity.type
_entity.pdbx_description
1 polymer ?
#
loop_
_entity_poly.entity_id
_entity_poly.type
_entity_poly.pdbx_seq_one_letter_code
_entity_poly.pdbx_strand_id
1 'polypeptide(L)'
;GEWPGIGVKEWSGIGVKEGSGIGVKEWSGIGVKEWPGIGVKEWSGIGVKEGSGIGVKEGSGIEVKEWSGIGVKEWPGIGVKEWSGIGVKEWPGIGVKEWPGIGVKEWSGIGVKEWSGIGVKEWSGIGVKEWPGIGVKEGSGIGVKEWSGIGVKEGSGIGVKEGSGIGIGVKEGSGIGVKEGSGIGVKEWSGIGLVGLGQDRRG
;
A
#
# COMPACT_ATOMS: atom_id res chain seq x y z
N GLY A 1 18.50 22.72 8.50
CA GLY A 1 19.60 22.31 9.40
C GLY A 1 20.02 20.92 9.01
N GLU A 2 21.30 20.76 8.66
CA GLU A 2 21.88 19.54 8.08
C GLU A 2 22.54 18.66 9.14
N TRP A 3 22.45 17.35 8.93
CA TRP A 3 22.78 16.36 9.95
C TRP A 3 23.41 15.08 9.37
N PRO A 4 24.60 15.17 8.76
CA PRO A 4 25.32 14.00 8.28
C PRO A 4 25.89 13.17 9.44
N GLY A 5 26.03 11.86 9.23
CA GLY A 5 26.80 10.96 10.09
C GLY A 5 25.97 9.94 10.87
N ILE A 6 26.58 9.37 11.91
CA ILE A 6 26.00 8.32 12.76
C ILE A 6 25.47 8.93 14.05
N GLY A 7 24.26 8.58 14.48
CA GLY A 7 23.80 8.96 15.83
C GLY A 7 22.30 8.90 16.08
N VAL A 8 21.92 9.30 17.30
CA VAL A 8 20.53 9.42 17.77
C VAL A 8 20.13 10.89 17.80
N LYS A 9 18.96 11.25 17.27
CA LYS A 9 18.48 12.64 17.24
C LYS A 9 16.99 12.71 17.56
N GLU A 10 16.63 13.63 18.44
CA GLU A 10 15.25 13.95 18.79
C GLU A 10 14.99 15.43 18.50
N TRP A 11 13.78 15.76 18.06
CA TRP A 11 13.41 17.15 17.83
C TRP A 11 11.91 17.39 17.90
N SER A 12 11.53 18.55 18.42
CA SER A 12 10.13 18.99 18.49
C SER A 12 9.97 20.41 17.96
N GLY A 13 8.93 20.66 17.15
CA GLY A 13 8.57 22.01 16.68
C GLY A 13 8.22 22.12 15.19
N ILE A 14 8.48 23.30 14.60
CA ILE A 14 8.16 23.62 13.19
C ILE A 14 9.45 23.89 12.41
N GLY A 15 9.68 23.20 11.29
CA GLY A 15 10.91 23.45 10.52
C GLY A 15 11.25 22.48 9.39
N VAL A 16 12.33 22.82 8.69
CA VAL A 16 12.88 22.06 7.57
C VAL A 16 14.21 21.43 7.97
N LYS A 17 14.36 20.12 7.72
CA LYS A 17 15.62 19.40 7.98
C LYS A 17 16.03 18.50 6.83
N GLU A 18 17.33 18.43 6.67
CA GLU A 18 17.98 17.50 5.77
C GLU A 18 19.03 16.74 6.56
N GLY A 19 19.32 15.51 6.16
CA GLY A 19 20.53 14.87 6.58
C GLY A 19 20.67 13.46 6.07
N SER A 20 21.87 12.90 6.26
CA SER A 20 22.23 11.61 5.70
C SER A 20 22.96 10.76 6.74
N GLY A 21 22.94 9.43 6.55
CA GLY A 21 23.73 8.51 7.35
C GLY A 21 22.92 7.51 8.16
N ILE A 22 23.53 6.97 9.23
CA ILE A 22 23.01 5.80 9.96
C ILE A 22 22.51 6.24 11.33
N GLY A 23 21.27 5.92 11.73
CA GLY A 23 20.85 6.29 13.08
C GLY A 23 19.39 6.12 13.44
N VAL A 24 19.08 6.49 14.69
CA VAL A 24 17.72 6.53 15.24
C VAL A 24 17.28 7.99 15.32
N LYS A 25 16.07 8.29 14.82
CA LYS A 25 15.57 9.66 14.76
C LYS A 25 14.13 9.71 15.18
N GLU A 26 13.81 10.63 16.09
CA GLU A 26 12.46 10.92 16.53
C GLU A 26 12.10 12.37 16.23
N TRP A 27 10.84 12.61 15.90
CA TRP A 27 10.35 13.96 15.71
C TRP A 27 8.88 14.13 16.01
N SER A 28 8.56 15.24 16.66
CA SER A 28 7.18 15.69 16.85
C SER A 28 6.95 17.12 16.33
N GLY A 29 6.00 17.30 15.42
CA GLY A 29 5.56 18.65 14.99
C GLY A 29 5.30 18.79 13.49
N ILE A 30 5.61 19.97 12.94
CA ILE A 30 5.27 20.34 11.55
C ILE A 30 6.55 20.53 10.73
N GLY A 31 6.66 19.94 9.53
CA GLY A 31 7.88 20.21 8.76
C GLY A 31 8.05 19.49 7.43
N VAL A 32 9.15 19.86 6.77
CA VAL A 32 9.64 19.23 5.54
C VAL A 32 10.97 18.54 5.83
N LYS A 33 11.14 17.33 5.29
CA LYS A 33 12.27 16.48 5.61
C LYS A 33 12.81 15.73 4.41
N GLU A 34 14.12 15.70 4.25
CA GLU A 34 14.81 14.83 3.30
C GLU A 34 15.89 14.02 4.02
N TRP A 35 15.82 12.69 3.92
CA TRP A 35 16.73 11.82 4.67
C TRP A 35 17.11 10.54 3.95
N PRO A 36 18.18 10.55 3.13
CA PRO A 36 18.86 9.34 2.70
C PRO A 36 19.59 8.64 3.87
N GLY A 37 19.65 7.31 3.86
CA GLY A 37 20.50 6.52 4.77
C GLY A 37 19.79 5.36 5.47
N ILE A 38 20.44 4.85 6.52
CA ILE A 38 20.04 3.62 7.21
C ILE A 38 19.51 3.93 8.61
N GLY A 39 18.46 3.24 9.05
CA GLY A 39 18.12 3.18 10.48
C GLY A 39 16.65 3.33 10.81
N VAL A 40 16.37 3.78 12.03
CA VAL A 40 15.02 3.82 12.61
C VAL A 40 14.53 5.26 12.66
N LYS A 41 13.31 5.51 12.17
CA LYS A 41 12.73 6.86 12.14
C LYS A 41 11.32 6.83 12.71
N GLU A 42 11.07 7.62 13.74
CA GLU A 42 9.76 7.88 14.30
C GLU A 42 9.34 9.31 14.00
N TRP A 43 8.04 9.51 13.78
CA TRP A 43 7.47 10.82 13.54
C TRP A 43 6.04 10.92 14.02
N SER A 44 5.69 12.05 14.63
CA SER A 44 4.31 12.44 14.89
C SER A 44 4.06 13.88 14.42
N GLY A 45 2.98 14.09 13.65
CA GLY A 45 2.54 15.42 13.23
C GLY A 45 2.34 15.59 11.73
N ILE A 46 2.53 16.81 11.21
CA ILE A 46 2.12 17.19 9.84
C ILE A 46 3.35 17.49 8.99
N GLY A 47 3.45 16.92 7.79
CA GLY A 47 4.61 17.29 6.97
C GLY A 47 4.81 16.58 5.63
N VAL A 48 5.87 17.00 4.96
CA VAL A 48 6.36 16.39 3.72
C VAL A 48 7.67 15.67 4.01
N LYS A 49 7.82 14.44 3.53
CA LYS A 49 9.03 13.65 3.77
C LYS A 49 9.52 12.97 2.50
N GLU A 50 10.80 13.08 2.26
CA GLU A 50 11.52 12.34 1.23
C GLU A 50 12.67 11.54 1.86
N GLY A 51 13.05 10.47 1.21
CA GLY A 51 14.39 9.95 1.38
C GLY A 51 14.58 8.59 0.75
N SER A 52 15.73 8.01 1.01
CA SER A 52 16.08 6.70 0.50
C SER A 52 16.89 5.88 1.50
N GLY A 53 16.94 4.56 1.29
CA GLY A 53 17.82 3.65 2.03
C GLY A 53 17.10 2.53 2.78
N ILE A 54 17.70 2.05 3.86
CA ILE A 54 17.29 0.83 4.55
C ILE A 54 16.81 1.16 5.96
N GLY A 55 15.62 0.75 6.36
CA GLY A 55 15.22 1.05 7.74
C GLY A 55 13.82 0.68 8.18
N VAL A 56 13.58 0.93 9.46
CA VAL A 56 12.26 0.84 10.08
C VAL A 56 11.72 2.25 10.24
N LYS A 57 10.46 2.47 9.87
CA LYS A 57 9.84 3.78 10.10
C LYS A 57 8.45 3.67 10.67
N GLU A 58 8.26 4.37 11.75
CA GLU A 58 6.97 4.58 12.36
C GLU A 58 6.56 6.03 12.17
N GLY A 59 5.26 6.26 12.06
CA GLY A 59 4.77 7.57 12.41
C GLY A 59 3.30 7.78 12.23
N SER A 60 2.85 8.91 12.73
CA SER A 60 1.45 9.27 12.77
C SER A 60 1.21 10.70 12.28
N GLY A 61 0.01 10.94 11.74
CA GLY A 61 -0.49 12.28 11.43
C GLY A 61 -0.86 12.48 9.96
N ILE A 62 -0.63 13.69 9.45
CA ILE A 62 -1.01 14.10 8.08
C ILE A 62 0.25 14.29 7.27
N GLU A 63 0.52 13.44 6.29
CA GLU A 63 1.78 13.53 5.54
C GLU A 63 1.70 13.28 4.03
N VAL A 64 2.60 13.94 3.30
CA VAL A 64 3.01 13.53 1.96
C VAL A 64 4.38 12.89 2.09
N LYS A 65 4.57 11.71 1.50
CA LYS A 65 5.84 10.99 1.67
C LYS A 65 6.26 10.25 0.42
N GLU A 66 7.54 10.35 0.13
CA GLU A 66 8.21 9.54 -0.87
C GLU A 66 9.33 8.74 -0.19
N TRP A 67 9.52 7.50 -0.64
CA TRP A 67 10.68 6.73 -0.21
C TRP A 67 11.11 5.66 -1.19
N SER A 68 12.42 5.59 -1.38
CA SER A 68 13.05 4.54 -2.17
C SER A 68 13.97 3.66 -1.32
N GLY A 69 13.72 2.36 -1.26
CA GLY A 69 14.65 1.41 -0.64
C GLY A 69 14.00 0.21 0.03
N ILE A 70 14.61 -0.23 1.14
CA ILE A 70 14.23 -1.48 1.83
C ILE A 70 13.75 -1.15 3.23
N GLY A 71 12.63 -1.73 3.70
CA GLY A 71 12.27 -1.50 5.08
C GLY A 71 10.92 -1.97 5.56
N VAL A 72 10.69 -1.72 6.84
CA VAL A 72 9.40 -1.90 7.51
C VAL A 72 8.80 -0.53 7.78
N LYS A 73 7.50 -0.35 7.51
CA LYS A 73 6.82 0.92 7.81
C LYS A 73 5.47 0.70 8.46
N GLU A 74 5.23 1.39 9.57
CA GLU A 74 3.92 1.51 10.18
C GLU A 74 3.48 2.97 10.16
N TRP A 75 2.29 3.22 9.63
CA TRP A 75 1.81 4.59 9.44
C TRP A 75 0.30 4.74 9.59
N PRO A 76 -0.18 4.99 10.82
CA PRO A 76 -1.49 5.57 11.07
C PRO A 76 -1.64 6.99 10.53
N GLY A 77 -2.75 7.29 9.87
CA GLY A 77 -3.18 8.67 9.61
C GLY A 77 -3.61 8.97 8.18
N ILE A 78 -3.44 10.23 7.77
CA ILE A 78 -3.93 10.76 6.50
C ILE A 78 -2.74 11.09 5.59
N GLY A 79 -2.78 10.74 4.30
CA GLY A 79 -1.69 11.17 3.42
C GLY A 79 -1.61 10.65 2.00
N VAL A 80 -0.62 11.16 1.28
CA VAL A 80 -0.22 10.73 -0.08
C VAL A 80 1.13 10.05 -0.03
N LYS A 81 1.09 8.74 -0.23
CA LYS A 81 2.10 7.71 0.04
C LYS A 81 2.81 7.13 -1.19
N GLU A 82 4.03 7.54 -1.57
CA GLU A 82 4.80 6.83 -2.60
C GLU A 82 5.91 5.97 -1.98
N TRP A 83 6.08 4.75 -2.50
CA TRP A 83 7.21 3.91 -2.16
C TRP A 83 7.71 3.07 -3.32
N SER A 84 9.03 3.10 -3.52
CA SER A 84 9.74 2.24 -4.44
C SER A 84 10.67 1.28 -3.70
N GLY A 85 10.53 -0.03 -3.93
CA GLY A 85 11.45 -1.05 -3.41
C GLY A 85 10.80 -2.14 -2.55
N ILE A 86 11.56 -2.70 -1.60
CA ILE A 86 11.24 -3.95 -0.90
C ILE A 86 10.78 -3.68 0.53
N GLY A 87 9.68 -4.28 1.00
CA GLY A 87 9.35 -4.11 2.41
C GLY A 87 8.04 -4.67 2.93
N VAL A 88 7.85 -4.47 4.23
CA VAL A 88 6.58 -4.74 4.93
C VAL A 88 5.96 -3.41 5.31
N LYS A 89 4.65 -3.25 5.11
CA LYS A 89 3.97 -2.03 5.56
C LYS A 89 2.60 -2.29 6.16
N GLU A 90 2.32 -1.62 7.27
CA GLU A 90 1.01 -1.55 7.91
C GLU A 90 0.54 -0.12 7.98
N TRP A 91 -0.72 0.10 7.59
CA TRP A 91 -1.23 1.44 7.44
C TRP A 91 -2.73 1.52 7.68
N PRO A 92 -3.12 1.98 8.85
CA PRO A 92 -4.48 2.41 9.11
C PRO A 92 -4.68 3.88 8.69
N GLY A 93 -5.82 4.20 8.07
CA GLY A 93 -6.27 5.58 7.85
C GLY A 93 -6.72 5.91 6.43
N ILE A 94 -6.51 7.16 6.01
CA ILE A 94 -7.07 7.72 4.78
C ILE A 94 -5.96 8.13 3.82
N GLY A 95 -6.02 7.77 2.54
CA GLY A 95 -5.01 8.30 1.63
C GLY A 95 -4.93 7.73 0.22
N VAL A 96 -4.00 8.30 -0.53
CA VAL A 96 -3.60 7.84 -1.86
C VAL A 96 -2.23 7.18 -1.75
N LYS A 97 -2.04 6.07 -2.44
CA LYS A 97 -0.79 5.33 -2.39
C LYS A 97 -0.38 4.73 -3.70
N GLU A 98 0.92 4.79 -3.94
CA GLU A 98 1.58 4.10 -5.03
C GLU A 98 2.72 3.26 -4.47
N TRP A 99 2.87 2.05 -5.00
CA TRP A 99 3.98 1.19 -4.61
C TRP A 99 4.43 0.27 -5.74
N PRO A 100 5.51 0.65 -6.44
CA PRO A 100 6.32 -0.28 -7.23
C PRO A 100 7.31 -1.08 -6.36
N GLY A 101 7.24 -2.41 -6.39
CA GLY A 101 8.26 -3.28 -5.82
C GLY A 101 7.75 -4.60 -5.23
N ILE A 102 8.45 -5.07 -4.20
CA ILE A 102 8.22 -6.39 -3.59
C ILE A 102 7.82 -6.22 -2.12
N GLY A 103 6.79 -6.92 -1.64
CA GLY A 103 6.50 -6.82 -0.22
C GLY A 103 5.21 -7.39 0.30
N VAL A 104 5.02 -7.17 1.60
CA VAL A 104 3.78 -7.46 2.33
C VAL A 104 3.13 -6.16 2.73
N LYS A 105 1.82 -6.06 2.56
CA LYS A 105 1.06 -4.84 2.85
C LYS A 105 -0.23 -5.14 3.56
N GLU A 106 -0.43 -4.49 4.69
CA GLU A 106 -1.70 -4.42 5.38
C GLU A 106 -2.26 -3.00 5.29
N TRP A 107 -3.59 -2.91 5.23
CA TRP A 107 -4.25 -1.63 5.37
C TRP A 107 -5.68 -1.75 5.85
N SER A 108 -6.03 -0.76 6.66
CA SER A 108 -7.37 -0.56 7.15
C SER A 108 -7.78 0.90 6.94
N GLY A 109 -8.83 1.17 6.16
CA GLY A 109 -9.38 2.53 6.02
C GLY A 109 -9.82 2.91 4.61
N ILE A 110 -9.72 4.20 4.26
CA ILE A 110 -10.34 4.77 3.05
C ILE A 110 -9.29 5.26 2.06
N GLY A 111 -9.33 4.89 0.79
CA GLY A 111 -8.34 5.44 -0.14
C GLY A 111 -8.24 4.88 -1.54
N VAL A 112 -7.29 5.45 -2.28
CA VAL A 112 -6.88 4.99 -3.62
C VAL A 112 -5.53 4.31 -3.51
N LYS A 113 -5.37 3.19 -4.21
CA LYS A 113 -4.14 2.43 -4.18
C LYS A 113 -3.75 1.89 -5.53
N GLU A 114 -2.51 2.12 -5.85
CA GLU A 114 -1.79 1.43 -6.90
C GLU A 114 -0.69 0.57 -6.27
N TRP A 115 -0.46 -0.59 -6.87
CA TRP A 115 0.68 -1.43 -6.55
C TRP A 115 1.14 -2.11 -7.81
N SER A 116 2.45 -2.09 -8.04
CA SER A 116 3.09 -2.73 -9.17
C SER A 116 4.19 -3.66 -8.68
N GLY A 117 4.05 -4.98 -8.83
CA GLY A 117 5.12 -5.93 -8.53
C GLY A 117 4.67 -7.20 -7.79
N ILE A 118 5.50 -7.69 -6.86
CA ILE A 118 5.35 -9.03 -6.26
C ILE A 118 4.99 -8.92 -4.78
N GLY A 119 3.93 -9.56 -4.31
CA GLY A 119 3.64 -9.47 -2.88
C GLY A 119 2.40 -10.12 -2.33
N VAL A 120 2.22 -9.93 -1.02
CA VAL A 120 1.02 -10.28 -0.28
C VAL A 120 0.33 -9.01 0.18
N LYS A 121 -0.98 -8.93 0.01
CA LYS A 121 -1.76 -7.76 0.39
C LYS A 121 -3.02 -8.14 1.14
N GLU A 122 -3.19 -7.54 2.29
CA GLU A 122 -4.43 -7.49 3.03
C GLU A 122 -5.05 -6.09 2.91
N TRP A 123 -6.37 -6.05 2.85
CA TRP A 123 -7.11 -4.80 2.87
C TRP A 123 -8.43 -4.95 3.61
N SER A 124 -8.71 -3.95 4.43
CA SER A 124 -10.03 -3.68 4.98
C SER A 124 -10.44 -2.22 4.74
N GLY A 125 -11.68 -1.98 4.33
CA GLY A 125 -12.25 -0.64 4.20
C GLY A 125 -12.71 -0.25 2.78
N ILE A 126 -12.76 1.06 2.51
CA ILE A 126 -13.44 1.64 1.33
C ILE A 126 -12.43 2.18 0.32
N GLY A 127 -12.52 1.84 -0.96
CA GLY A 127 -11.60 2.47 -1.92
C GLY A 127 -11.44 1.84 -3.29
N VAL A 128 -10.62 2.51 -4.10
CA VAL A 128 -10.19 2.06 -5.44
C VAL A 128 -8.83 1.41 -5.34
N LYS A 129 -8.66 0.30 -6.06
CA LYS A 129 -7.41 -0.46 -6.08
C LYS A 129 -7.05 -0.88 -7.48
N GLU A 130 -5.82 -0.66 -7.84
CA GLU A 130 -5.16 -1.25 -9.00
C GLU A 130 -4.02 -2.16 -8.52
N TRP A 131 -3.79 -3.23 -9.27
CA TRP A 131 -2.67 -4.12 -9.04
C TRP A 131 -2.25 -4.81 -10.32
N PRO A 132 -1.18 -4.33 -10.96
CA PRO A 132 -0.35 -5.14 -11.84
C PRO A 132 0.70 -5.97 -11.06
N GLY A 133 0.76 -7.27 -11.30
CA GLY A 133 1.90 -8.11 -10.90
C GLY A 133 1.55 -9.50 -10.38
N ILE A 134 2.36 -10.00 -9.44
CA ILE A 134 2.27 -11.38 -8.95
C ILE A 134 1.97 -11.38 -7.45
N GLY A 135 0.99 -12.14 -6.96
CA GLY A 135 0.76 -12.12 -5.52
C GLY A 135 -0.48 -12.80 -4.97
N VAL A 136 -0.59 -12.72 -3.65
CA VAL A 136 -1.76 -13.14 -2.88
C VAL A 136 -2.48 -11.90 -2.35
N LYS A 137 -3.80 -11.88 -2.49
CA LYS A 137 -4.63 -10.76 -2.04
C LYS A 137 -5.78 -11.25 -1.20
N GLU A 138 -5.90 -10.69 -0.03
CA GLU A 138 -7.09 -10.76 0.80
C GLU A 138 -7.72 -9.37 0.87
N GLY A 139 -9.04 -9.31 0.98
CA GLY A 139 -9.59 -8.12 1.58
C GLY A 139 -11.08 -7.90 1.47
N SER A 140 -11.57 -7.17 2.45
CA SER A 140 -12.96 -6.91 2.74
C SER A 140 -13.30 -5.42 2.60
N GLY A 141 -14.57 -5.13 2.28
CA GLY A 141 -15.11 -3.77 2.27
C GLY A 141 -15.68 -3.34 0.92
N ILE A 142 -15.72 -2.03 0.68
CA ILE A 142 -16.48 -1.42 -0.42
C ILE A 142 -15.55 -0.81 -1.46
N GLY A 143 -15.79 -1.06 -2.75
CA GLY A 143 -15.19 -0.25 -3.82
C GLY A 143 -14.73 -1.03 -5.05
N VAL A 144 -13.87 -0.38 -5.83
CA VAL A 144 -13.43 -0.87 -7.15
C VAL A 144 -12.08 -1.56 -7.02
N LYS A 145 -11.95 -2.74 -7.62
CA LYS A 145 -10.69 -3.50 -7.65
C LYS A 145 -10.37 -3.90 -9.10
N GLU A 146 -9.30 -3.36 -9.63
CA GLU A 146 -8.65 -3.80 -10.86
C GLU A 146 -7.43 -4.66 -10.53
N TRP A 147 -7.11 -5.58 -11.44
CA TRP A 147 -5.93 -6.42 -11.36
C TRP A 147 -5.45 -6.88 -12.74
N SER A 148 -4.14 -6.96 -12.89
CA SER A 148 -3.48 -7.69 -13.96
C SER A 148 -2.34 -8.57 -13.43
N GLY A 149 -2.18 -9.79 -13.96
CA GLY A 149 -1.04 -10.67 -13.65
C GLY A 149 -1.38 -12.01 -13.00
N ILE A 150 -0.47 -12.57 -12.18
CA ILE A 150 -0.55 -13.95 -11.66
C ILE A 150 -0.80 -14.02 -10.14
N GLY A 151 -1.87 -14.67 -9.67
CA GLY A 151 -2.10 -14.66 -8.23
C GLY A 151 -3.33 -15.36 -7.67
N VAL A 152 -3.38 -15.39 -6.34
CA VAL A 152 -4.50 -15.92 -5.53
C VAL A 152 -5.26 -14.76 -4.91
N LYS A 153 -6.59 -14.86 -4.87
CA LYS A 153 -7.46 -13.79 -4.35
C LYS A 153 -8.59 -14.34 -3.50
N GLU A 154 -8.73 -13.77 -2.31
CA GLU A 154 -9.84 -13.94 -1.40
C GLU A 154 -10.48 -12.59 -1.08
N GLY A 155 -11.77 -12.57 -0.75
CA GLY A 155 -12.35 -11.41 -0.09
C GLY A 155 -13.83 -11.14 -0.35
N SER A 156 -14.41 -10.46 0.64
CA SER A 156 -15.84 -10.17 0.80
C SER A 156 -16.16 -8.68 0.57
N GLY A 157 -17.45 -8.35 0.47
CA GLY A 157 -17.94 -6.97 0.41
C GLY A 157 -18.54 -6.52 -0.92
N ILE A 158 -18.76 -5.21 -1.06
CA ILE A 158 -19.60 -4.62 -2.11
C ILE A 158 -18.73 -3.89 -3.15
N GLY A 159 -18.95 -4.11 -4.45
CA GLY A 159 -18.36 -3.26 -5.48
C GLY A 159 -18.01 -3.93 -6.80
N VAL A 160 -17.23 -3.23 -7.62
CA VAL A 160 -16.88 -3.62 -9.00
C VAL A 160 -15.50 -4.25 -9.03
N LYS A 161 -15.36 -5.35 -9.77
CA LYS A 161 -14.08 -6.03 -9.95
C LYS A 161 -13.79 -6.27 -11.43
N GLU A 162 -12.61 -5.85 -11.86
CA GLU A 162 -12.07 -6.13 -13.19
C GLU A 162 -10.73 -6.86 -13.04
N GLY A 163 -10.43 -7.76 -13.98
CA GLY A 163 -9.04 -8.16 -14.10
C GLY A 163 -8.71 -9.18 -15.17
N SER A 164 -7.43 -9.21 -15.53
CA SER A 164 -6.88 -10.01 -16.63
C SER A 164 -5.63 -10.77 -16.17
N GLY A 165 -5.53 -12.07 -16.41
CA GLY A 165 -4.33 -12.85 -16.08
C GLY A 165 -4.59 -14.30 -15.65
N ILE A 166 -3.56 -14.97 -15.14
CA ILE A 166 -3.60 -16.40 -14.77
C ILE A 166 -3.67 -16.50 -13.26
N GLY A 167 -4.71 -17.10 -12.67
CA GLY A 167 -4.80 -17.13 -11.21
C GLY A 167 -5.78 -18.15 -10.67
N ILE A 168 -5.43 -18.77 -9.54
CA ILE A 168 -6.31 -19.66 -8.78
C ILE A 168 -7.06 -18.79 -7.78
N GLY A 169 -8.36 -18.60 -7.97
CA GLY A 169 -9.18 -17.81 -7.05
C GLY A 169 -10.08 -18.71 -6.20
N VAL A 170 -9.66 -19.04 -4.98
CA VAL A 170 -10.61 -19.53 -3.97
C VAL A 170 -11.30 -18.30 -3.39
N LYS A 171 -12.60 -18.19 -3.61
CA LYS A 171 -13.36 -17.02 -3.17
C LYS A 171 -14.56 -17.48 -2.36
N GLU A 172 -14.37 -17.59 -1.06
CA GLU A 172 -15.46 -17.40 -0.12
C GLU A 172 -15.70 -15.89 -0.02
N GLY A 173 -16.88 -15.43 -0.41
CA GLY A 173 -17.14 -14.01 -0.40
C GLY A 173 -18.61 -13.68 -0.50
N SER A 174 -19.18 -13.26 0.62
CA SER A 174 -20.52 -12.69 0.74
C SER A 174 -20.52 -11.23 0.27
N GLY A 175 -21.40 -10.84 -0.66
CA GLY A 175 -21.52 -9.44 -1.09
C GLY A 175 -22.34 -9.20 -2.37
N ILE A 176 -22.42 -7.91 -2.77
CA ILE A 176 -23.13 -7.42 -3.98
C ILE A 176 -22.12 -6.79 -4.95
N GLY A 177 -22.11 -7.16 -6.22
CA GLY A 177 -21.15 -6.56 -7.16
C GLY A 177 -21.23 -6.97 -8.63
N VAL A 178 -20.46 -6.27 -9.47
CA VAL A 178 -20.27 -6.53 -10.90
C VAL A 178 -18.85 -7.06 -11.13
N LYS A 179 -18.71 -8.05 -12.01
CA LYS A 179 -17.41 -8.64 -12.33
C LYS A 179 -17.21 -8.82 -13.84
N GLU A 180 -16.02 -8.45 -14.30
CA GLU A 180 -15.51 -8.72 -15.65
C GLU A 180 -14.07 -9.27 -15.55
N GLY A 181 -13.67 -10.13 -16.49
CA GLY A 181 -12.28 -10.57 -16.57
C GLY A 181 -11.99 -11.78 -17.45
N SER A 182 -10.74 -11.85 -17.90
CA SER A 182 -10.21 -12.85 -18.83
C SER A 182 -9.05 -13.62 -18.18
N GLY A 183 -9.11 -14.96 -18.12
CA GLY A 183 -8.09 -15.78 -17.44
C GLY A 183 -8.48 -17.23 -17.11
N ILE A 184 -7.50 -18.06 -16.75
CA ILE A 184 -7.67 -19.45 -16.31
C ILE A 184 -7.71 -19.49 -14.78
N GLY A 185 -8.77 -20.06 -14.19
CA GLY A 185 -8.92 -20.21 -12.73
C GLY A 185 -10.23 -20.87 -12.28
N VAL A 186 -10.21 -21.52 -11.11
CA VAL A 186 -11.41 -21.99 -10.40
C VAL A 186 -12.11 -20.79 -9.77
N LYS A 187 -13.46 -20.77 -9.79
CA LYS A 187 -14.27 -19.68 -9.23
C LYS A 187 -15.41 -20.27 -8.41
N GLU A 188 -15.52 -19.85 -7.16
CA GLU A 188 -16.67 -20.09 -6.30
C GLU A 188 -17.27 -18.74 -5.87
N TRP A 189 -18.59 -18.64 -5.74
CA TRP A 189 -19.27 -17.39 -5.40
C TRP A 189 -20.54 -17.63 -4.59
N SER A 190 -20.61 -16.99 -3.43
CA SER A 190 -21.75 -16.98 -2.51
C SER A 190 -22.28 -15.54 -2.33
N GLY A 191 -23.06 -15.03 -3.28
CA GLY A 191 -23.60 -13.66 -3.22
C GLY A 191 -24.53 -13.28 -4.38
N ILE A 192 -25.01 -12.03 -4.42
CA ILE A 192 -25.88 -11.51 -5.50
C ILE A 192 -25.02 -10.66 -6.45
N GLY A 193 -24.96 -10.99 -7.75
CA GLY A 193 -24.14 -10.21 -8.68
C GLY A 193 -24.37 -10.53 -10.15
N LEU A 194 -24.08 -9.55 -11.00
CA LEU A 194 -24.09 -9.70 -12.46
C LEU A 194 -22.68 -10.14 -12.91
N VAL A 195 -22.61 -11.27 -13.60
CA VAL A 195 -21.35 -11.80 -14.17
C VAL A 195 -21.37 -11.54 -15.68
N GLY A 196 -20.52 -10.63 -16.15
CA GLY A 196 -20.19 -10.53 -17.56
C GLY A 196 -19.18 -11.62 -17.90
N LEU A 197 -19.62 -12.71 -18.53
CA LEU A 197 -18.68 -13.66 -19.13
C LEU A 197 -18.18 -13.05 -20.44
N GLY A 198 -16.90 -12.68 -20.48
CA GLY A 198 -16.22 -12.41 -21.74
C GLY A 198 -16.34 -13.65 -22.62
N GLN A 199 -17.06 -13.55 -23.74
CA GLN A 199 -17.19 -14.62 -24.70
C GLN A 199 -15.80 -15.00 -25.23
N ASP A 200 -15.35 -16.22 -24.96
CA ASP A 200 -14.29 -16.84 -25.74
C ASP A 200 -14.88 -17.10 -27.12
N ARG A 201 -14.67 -16.16 -28.06
CA ARG A 201 -14.91 -16.42 -29.48
C ARG A 201 -13.87 -17.42 -29.96
N ARG A 202 -14.13 -18.70 -29.70
CA ARG A 202 -13.53 -19.82 -30.42
C ARG A 202 -14.66 -20.78 -30.81
N GLY A 203 -15.02 -20.70 -32.10
CA GLY A 203 -16.13 -21.38 -32.75
C GLY A 203 -16.72 -20.49 -33.82
#